data_AF-A0A8J8MEP1-F1
#
_entry.id   AF-A0A8J8MEP1-F1
#
_cell.length_a   1.000
_cell.length_b   1.000
_cell.length_c   1.000
_cell.angle_alpha   90.00
_cell.angle_beta   90.00
_cell.angle_gamma   90.00
#
_symmetry.space_group_name_H-M   'P 1'
#
loop_
_entity.id
_entity.type
_entity.pdbx_description
1 polymer ?
#
loop_
_entity_poly.entity_id
_entity_poly.type
_entity_poly.pdbx_seq_one_letter_code
_entity_poly.pdbx_strand_id
1 'polypeptide(L)'
;MIKKIMITLLIFIMISTSCSNSEQKDEKANSTLVNKSLKYQLVNITDEIINLLEKKDYIKCYDELMDFHEKANEVGIYYITDNDENAVDFKALINELSKNISDEADKQKIQKVAIDVEKSQIKLLTQMASEGGGKEESSGSQGEDSSKSSGSSESEESSDDSSSSSESESSSGKSESEPSEEIILPQEELLKNYPELVTTDNDLAIQNKASDLYKYCSYILTLEENDKKAGLIKLKYYLYKIKNLAKLKKFDDIGKFYTKLESEWKMELENAQKVSEKDAKIVNSIIDNLMSQIKEKNIPVIDISNKIAVKSINNLIDKTS
;
A
#
# COMPACT_ATOMS: atom_id res chain seq x y z
N MET A 1 -19.75 -1.26 -74.34
CA MET A 1 -19.90 -0.42 -73.12
C MET A 1 -20.00 -1.23 -71.83
N ILE A 2 -20.59 -2.44 -71.84
CA ILE A 2 -20.73 -3.32 -70.66
C ILE A 2 -19.40 -3.72 -69.98
N LYS A 3 -18.32 -3.96 -70.75
CA LYS A 3 -17.00 -4.29 -70.18
C LYS A 3 -16.32 -3.14 -69.41
N LYS A 4 -16.61 -1.88 -69.76
CA LYS A 4 -16.05 -0.73 -69.02
C LYS A 4 -16.79 -0.51 -67.70
N ILE A 5 -18.12 -0.69 -67.69
CA ILE A 5 -18.95 -0.60 -66.49
C ILE A 5 -18.57 -1.67 -65.45
N MET A 6 -18.26 -2.90 -65.90
CA MET A 6 -17.89 -3.97 -64.97
C MET A 6 -16.53 -3.76 -64.29
N ILE A 7 -15.56 -3.15 -64.99
CA ILE A 7 -14.23 -2.83 -64.43
C ILE A 7 -14.32 -1.67 -63.43
N THR A 8 -15.15 -0.66 -63.72
CA THR A 8 -15.36 0.48 -62.79
C THR A 8 -16.07 0.04 -61.50
N LEU A 9 -17.00 -0.92 -61.58
CA LEU A 9 -17.68 -1.48 -60.41
C LEU A 9 -16.74 -2.32 -59.52
N LEU A 10 -15.81 -3.06 -60.14
CA LEU A 10 -14.85 -3.93 -59.43
C LEU A 10 -13.75 -3.14 -58.70
N ILE A 11 -13.34 -1.99 -59.25
CA ILE A 11 -12.39 -1.07 -58.60
C ILE A 11 -13.06 -0.34 -57.42
N PHE A 12 -14.37 -0.02 -57.51
CA PHE A 12 -15.08 0.65 -56.42
C PHE A 12 -15.30 -0.24 -55.18
N ILE A 13 -15.44 -1.55 -55.37
CA ILE A 13 -15.56 -2.53 -54.27
C ILE A 13 -14.22 -2.75 -53.55
N MET A 14 -13.08 -2.73 -54.27
CA MET A 14 -11.76 -2.85 -53.63
C MET A 14 -11.37 -1.62 -52.80
N ILE A 15 -11.84 -0.42 -53.15
CA ILE A 15 -11.54 0.81 -52.41
C ILE A 15 -12.42 0.95 -51.16
N SER A 16 -13.64 0.38 -51.16
CA SER A 16 -14.58 0.50 -50.04
C SER A 16 -14.34 -0.52 -48.89
N THR A 17 -13.46 -1.51 -49.08
CA THR A 17 -13.04 -2.44 -48.01
C THR A 17 -11.70 -2.09 -47.36
N SER A 18 -11.04 -1.00 -47.77
CA SER A 18 -9.66 -0.71 -47.32
C SER A 18 -9.48 0.54 -46.44
N CYS A 19 -10.57 1.20 -46.01
CA CYS A 19 -10.51 2.35 -45.10
C CYS A 19 -11.17 2.14 -43.72
N SER A 20 -11.80 1.00 -43.46
CA SER A 20 -12.39 0.67 -42.14
C SER A 20 -11.50 -0.21 -41.25
N ASN A 21 -10.39 -0.73 -41.80
CA ASN A 21 -9.49 -1.65 -41.09
C ASN A 21 -8.40 -0.95 -40.26
N SER A 22 -8.11 0.34 -40.48
CA SER A 22 -7.13 1.08 -39.68
C SER A 22 -7.73 1.49 -38.33
N GLU A 23 -8.93 2.07 -38.32
CA GLU A 23 -9.60 2.48 -37.07
C GLU A 23 -9.94 1.29 -36.17
N GLN A 24 -10.41 0.17 -36.72
CA GLN A 24 -10.65 -1.06 -35.93
C GLN A 24 -9.35 -1.74 -35.45
N LYS A 25 -8.24 -1.62 -36.16
CA LYS A 25 -6.94 -2.13 -35.69
C LYS A 25 -6.38 -1.25 -34.59
N ASP A 26 -6.52 0.07 -34.71
CA ASP A 26 -6.06 1.04 -33.73
C ASP A 26 -6.93 0.98 -32.46
N GLU A 27 -8.25 0.81 -32.57
CA GLU A 27 -9.15 0.56 -31.43
C GLU A 27 -8.85 -0.77 -30.73
N LYS A 28 -8.61 -1.85 -31.49
CA LYS A 28 -8.22 -3.14 -30.90
C LYS A 28 -6.85 -3.07 -30.23
N ALA A 29 -5.86 -2.43 -30.87
CA ALA A 29 -4.53 -2.25 -30.30
C ALA A 29 -4.57 -1.41 -29.02
N ASN A 30 -5.36 -0.32 -29.02
CA ASN A 30 -5.57 0.51 -27.83
C ASN A 30 -6.30 -0.26 -26.72
N SER A 31 -7.34 -1.04 -27.05
CA SER A 31 -8.06 -1.88 -26.08
C SER A 31 -7.14 -2.94 -25.45
N THR A 32 -6.29 -3.60 -26.24
CA THR A 32 -5.29 -4.55 -25.75
C THR A 32 -4.24 -3.89 -24.86
N LEU A 33 -3.74 -2.70 -25.24
CA LEU A 33 -2.79 -1.92 -24.43
C LEU A 33 -3.38 -1.49 -23.08
N VAL A 34 -4.63 -1.00 -23.08
CA VAL A 34 -5.35 -0.62 -21.86
C VAL A 34 -5.57 -1.83 -20.97
N ASN A 35 -6.03 -2.96 -21.53
CA ASN A 35 -6.23 -4.20 -20.80
C ASN A 35 -4.92 -4.70 -20.17
N LYS A 36 -3.81 -4.69 -20.93
CA LYS A 36 -2.47 -5.05 -20.41
C LYS A 36 -2.02 -4.11 -19.29
N SER A 37 -2.24 -2.81 -19.42
CA SER A 37 -1.93 -1.84 -18.37
C SER A 37 -2.70 -2.13 -17.08
N LEU A 38 -4.00 -2.40 -17.17
CA LEU A 38 -4.84 -2.74 -16.03
C LEU A 38 -4.38 -4.03 -15.32
N LYS A 39 -3.96 -5.05 -16.08
CA LYS A 39 -3.38 -6.28 -15.51
C LYS A 39 -2.11 -6.01 -14.71
N TYR A 40 -1.26 -5.08 -15.15
CA TYR A 40 -0.08 -4.68 -14.38
C TYR A 40 -0.43 -3.79 -13.18
N GLN A 41 -1.49 -2.98 -13.26
CA GLN A 41 -1.99 -2.25 -12.08
C GLN A 41 -2.41 -3.22 -10.97
N LEU A 42 -3.04 -4.36 -11.29
CA LEU A 42 -3.33 -5.40 -10.30
C LEU A 42 -2.07 -5.95 -9.61
N VAL A 43 -0.97 -6.10 -10.34
CA VAL A 43 0.32 -6.53 -9.75
C VAL A 43 0.84 -5.48 -8.78
N ASN A 44 0.78 -4.19 -9.16
CA ASN A 44 1.24 -3.10 -8.32
C ASN A 44 0.38 -2.93 -7.06
N ILE A 45 -0.94 -3.03 -7.19
CA ILE A 45 -1.87 -3.02 -6.06
C ILE A 45 -1.57 -4.22 -5.14
N THR A 46 -1.29 -5.40 -5.71
CA THR A 46 -0.87 -6.57 -4.92
C THR A 46 0.42 -6.30 -4.14
N ASP A 47 1.41 -5.64 -4.75
CA ASP A 47 2.65 -5.25 -4.07
C ASP A 47 2.37 -4.33 -2.88
N GLU A 48 1.48 -3.36 -3.05
CA GLU A 48 1.12 -2.43 -1.98
C GLU A 48 0.31 -3.11 -0.87
N ILE A 49 -0.66 -3.98 -1.20
CA ILE A 49 -1.39 -4.80 -0.22
C ILE A 49 -0.40 -5.60 0.63
N ILE A 50 0.57 -6.29 0.02
CA ILE A 50 1.58 -7.06 0.76
C ILE A 50 2.43 -6.17 1.66
N ASN A 51 2.86 -5.01 1.15
CA ASN A 51 3.63 -4.02 1.92
C ASN A 51 2.84 -3.48 3.13
N LEU A 52 1.56 -3.15 2.97
CA LEU A 52 0.70 -2.65 4.03
C LEU A 52 0.41 -3.73 5.08
N LEU A 53 0.21 -4.98 4.66
CA LEU A 53 0.05 -6.11 5.59
C LEU A 53 1.32 -6.37 6.41
N GLU A 54 2.52 -6.21 5.82
CA GLU A 54 3.79 -6.30 6.56
C GLU A 54 3.96 -5.18 7.59
N LYS A 55 3.41 -3.99 7.31
CA LYS A 55 3.37 -2.83 8.22
C LYS A 55 2.19 -2.85 9.18
N LYS A 56 1.29 -3.84 9.06
CA LYS A 56 0.01 -3.90 9.78
C LYS A 56 -0.83 -2.63 9.61
N ASP A 57 -0.86 -2.02 8.43
CA ASP A 57 -1.78 -0.90 8.14
C ASP A 57 -3.04 -1.45 7.45
N TYR A 58 -3.92 -2.08 8.23
CA TYR A 58 -5.11 -2.75 7.69
C TYR A 58 -6.15 -1.79 7.13
N ILE A 59 -6.19 -0.55 7.63
CA ILE A 59 -7.10 0.48 7.14
C ILE A 59 -6.75 0.83 5.69
N LYS A 60 -5.49 1.16 5.40
CA LYS A 60 -5.07 1.41 4.01
C LYS A 60 -5.08 0.14 3.18
N CYS A 61 -4.76 -1.00 3.77
CA CYS A 61 -4.83 -2.27 3.06
C CYS A 61 -6.25 -2.59 2.58
N TYR A 62 -7.27 -2.19 3.34
CA TYR A 62 -8.66 -2.32 2.93
C TYR A 62 -8.97 -1.44 1.72
N ASP A 63 -8.49 -0.19 1.72
CA ASP A 63 -8.67 0.74 0.59
C ASP A 63 -8.01 0.18 -0.69
N GLU A 64 -6.75 -0.26 -0.60
CA GLU A 64 -6.04 -0.90 -1.74
C GLU A 64 -6.72 -2.20 -2.20
N LEU A 65 -7.35 -2.96 -1.29
CA LEU A 65 -8.11 -4.14 -1.68
C LEU A 65 -9.40 -3.77 -2.43
N MET A 66 -10.05 -2.65 -2.09
CA MET A 66 -11.18 -2.15 -2.88
C MET A 66 -10.75 -1.71 -4.27
N ASP A 67 -9.60 -1.05 -4.38
CA ASP A 67 -9.01 -0.71 -5.68
C ASP A 67 -8.68 -1.97 -6.50
N PHE A 68 -8.19 -3.02 -5.84
CA PHE A 68 -8.00 -4.33 -6.47
C PHE A 68 -9.31 -4.88 -7.02
N HIS A 69 -10.41 -4.82 -6.25
CA HIS A 69 -11.74 -5.26 -6.71
C HIS A 69 -12.21 -4.49 -7.94
N GLU A 70 -12.07 -3.17 -7.94
CA GLU A 70 -12.46 -2.32 -9.07
C GLU A 70 -11.68 -2.70 -10.33
N LYS A 71 -10.34 -2.79 -10.22
CA LYS A 71 -9.49 -3.16 -11.35
C LYS A 71 -9.73 -4.59 -11.81
N ALA A 72 -9.98 -5.52 -10.88
CA ALA A 72 -10.28 -6.91 -11.19
C ALA A 72 -11.60 -7.06 -11.97
N ASN A 73 -12.58 -6.19 -11.67
CA ASN A 73 -13.81 -6.10 -12.43
C ASN A 73 -13.58 -5.51 -13.82
N GLU A 74 -12.75 -4.47 -13.96
CA GLU A 74 -12.42 -3.86 -15.26
C GLU A 74 -11.73 -4.84 -16.22
N VAL A 75 -10.78 -5.65 -15.74
CA VAL A 75 -10.13 -6.70 -16.55
C VAL A 75 -10.99 -7.95 -16.71
N GLY A 76 -12.17 -7.98 -16.08
CA GLY A 76 -13.17 -9.02 -16.24
C GLY A 76 -12.90 -10.33 -15.53
N ILE A 77 -12.05 -10.36 -14.49
CA ILE A 77 -11.70 -11.59 -13.75
C ILE A 77 -12.96 -12.24 -13.15
N TYR A 78 -13.90 -11.42 -12.67
CA TYR A 78 -15.14 -11.92 -12.07
C TYR A 78 -16.08 -12.62 -13.06
N TYR A 79 -15.93 -12.33 -14.35
CA TYR A 79 -16.76 -12.88 -15.43
C TYR A 79 -16.17 -14.13 -16.08
N ILE A 80 -14.97 -14.57 -15.64
CA ILE A 80 -14.44 -15.87 -16.03
C ILE A 80 -15.41 -16.96 -15.54
N THR A 81 -15.68 -17.94 -16.40
CA THR A 81 -16.69 -18.99 -16.14
C THR A 81 -16.38 -19.76 -14.87
N ASP A 82 -17.41 -20.11 -14.10
CA ASP A 82 -17.27 -20.91 -12.86
C ASP A 82 -16.78 -22.35 -13.09
N ASN A 83 -16.58 -22.75 -14.36
CA ASN A 83 -15.92 -24.01 -14.72
C ASN A 83 -14.38 -23.90 -14.70
N ASP A 84 -13.82 -22.69 -14.60
CA ASP A 84 -12.38 -22.50 -14.44
C ASP A 84 -12.01 -22.56 -12.95
N GLU A 85 -11.20 -23.54 -12.57
CA GLU A 85 -10.77 -23.76 -11.19
C GLU A 85 -10.04 -22.53 -10.60
N ASN A 86 -9.26 -21.80 -11.42
CA ASN A 86 -8.60 -20.59 -10.95
C ASN A 86 -9.60 -19.45 -10.72
N ALA A 87 -10.68 -19.36 -11.50
CA ALA A 87 -11.72 -18.35 -11.27
C ALA A 87 -12.50 -18.63 -9.99
N VAL A 88 -12.85 -19.89 -9.73
CA VAL A 88 -13.53 -20.30 -8.49
C VAL A 88 -12.62 -20.06 -7.28
N ASP A 89 -11.36 -20.49 -7.35
CA ASP A 89 -10.39 -20.28 -6.28
C ASP A 89 -10.14 -18.78 -6.02
N PHE A 90 -10.13 -17.94 -7.06
CA PHE A 90 -9.98 -16.49 -6.94
C PHE A 90 -11.16 -15.86 -6.20
N LYS A 91 -12.40 -16.19 -6.59
CA LYS A 91 -13.61 -15.67 -5.94
C LYS A 91 -13.64 -16.06 -4.46
N ALA A 92 -13.26 -17.30 -4.13
CA ALA A 92 -13.14 -17.73 -2.75
C ALA A 92 -12.04 -16.97 -2.00
N LEU A 93 -10.85 -16.80 -2.61
CA LEU A 93 -9.74 -16.04 -2.05
C LEU A 93 -10.16 -14.61 -1.71
N ILE A 94 -10.69 -13.87 -2.69
CA ILE A 94 -10.88 -12.44 -2.56
C ILE A 94 -11.97 -12.12 -1.54
N ASN A 95 -13.01 -12.95 -1.45
CA ASN A 95 -14.06 -12.82 -0.43
C ASN A 95 -13.51 -13.05 0.98
N GLU A 96 -12.67 -14.08 1.15
CA GLU A 96 -12.03 -14.37 2.45
C GLU A 96 -11.06 -13.26 2.86
N LEU A 97 -10.23 -12.78 1.93
CA LEU A 97 -9.33 -11.65 2.18
C LEU A 97 -10.08 -10.38 2.55
N SER A 98 -11.15 -10.06 1.81
CA SER A 98 -11.97 -8.87 2.06
C SER A 98 -12.56 -8.90 3.45
N LYS A 99 -13.10 -10.05 3.87
CA LYS A 99 -13.60 -10.22 5.23
C LYS A 99 -12.50 -10.04 6.26
N ASN A 100 -11.39 -10.78 6.14
CA ASN A 100 -10.34 -10.76 7.15
C ASN A 100 -9.66 -9.39 7.29
N ILE A 101 -9.43 -8.70 6.16
CA ILE A 101 -8.82 -7.36 6.15
C ILE A 101 -9.81 -6.32 6.69
N SER A 102 -11.09 -6.39 6.32
CA SER A 102 -12.13 -5.50 6.87
C SER A 102 -12.27 -5.65 8.38
N ASP A 103 -12.34 -6.90 8.88
CA ASP A 103 -12.48 -7.18 10.30
C ASP A 103 -11.29 -6.61 11.10
N GLU A 104 -10.08 -6.71 10.57
CA GLU A 104 -8.88 -6.17 11.23
C GLU A 104 -8.76 -4.63 11.08
N ALA A 105 -9.17 -4.08 9.94
CA ALA A 105 -9.25 -2.64 9.73
C ALA A 105 -10.21 -1.98 10.73
N ASP A 106 -11.36 -2.59 10.99
CA ASP A 106 -12.33 -2.07 11.95
C ASP A 106 -11.83 -2.17 13.39
N LYS A 107 -11.14 -3.25 13.76
CA LYS A 107 -10.43 -3.32 15.06
C LYS A 107 -9.40 -2.21 15.19
N GLN A 108 -8.62 -1.94 14.14
CA GLN A 108 -7.63 -0.86 14.16
C GLN A 108 -8.27 0.52 14.27
N LYS A 109 -9.40 0.78 13.62
CA LYS A 109 -10.14 2.04 13.78
C LYS A 109 -10.58 2.23 15.23
N ILE A 110 -11.12 1.18 15.86
CA ILE A 110 -11.52 1.21 17.28
C ILE A 110 -10.30 1.47 18.18
N GLN A 111 -9.17 0.81 17.93
CA GLN A 111 -7.93 1.01 18.68
C GLN A 111 -7.37 2.44 18.53
N LYS A 112 -7.39 3.03 17.32
CA LYS A 112 -6.97 4.41 17.09
C LYS A 112 -7.82 5.39 17.92
N VAL A 113 -9.14 5.22 17.94
CA VAL A 113 -10.03 6.04 18.77
C VAL A 113 -9.70 5.89 20.26
N ALA A 114 -9.44 4.67 20.73
CA ALA A 114 -9.05 4.44 22.14
C ALA A 114 -7.72 5.13 22.50
N ILE A 115 -6.73 5.06 21.60
CA ILE A 115 -5.44 5.76 21.73
C ILE A 115 -5.63 7.27 21.80
N ASP A 116 -6.47 7.84 20.93
CA ASP A 116 -6.73 9.29 20.91
C ASP A 116 -7.42 9.77 22.20
N VAL A 117 -8.32 8.95 22.75
CA VAL A 117 -8.95 9.20 24.05
C VAL A 117 -7.92 9.14 25.18
N GLU A 118 -7.03 8.15 25.17
CA GLU A 118 -5.96 8.02 26.17
C GLU A 118 -5.00 9.22 26.13
N LYS A 119 -4.55 9.64 24.94
CA LYS A 119 -3.74 10.85 24.77
C LYS A 119 -4.45 12.09 25.30
N SER A 120 -5.75 12.22 25.04
CA SER A 120 -6.55 13.35 25.52
C SER A 120 -6.67 13.37 27.04
N GLN A 121 -6.81 12.21 27.68
CA GLN A 121 -6.81 12.07 29.13
C GLN A 121 -5.45 12.43 29.75
N ILE A 122 -4.34 11.96 29.16
CA ILE A 122 -2.98 12.32 29.60
C ILE A 122 -2.77 13.83 29.48
N LYS A 123 -3.16 14.43 28.34
CA LYS A 123 -3.05 15.89 28.14
C LYS A 123 -3.81 16.67 29.21
N LEU A 124 -5.03 16.25 29.55
CA LEU A 124 -5.84 16.86 30.60
C LEU A 124 -5.18 16.73 31.98
N LEU A 125 -4.65 15.55 32.33
CA LEU A 125 -3.96 15.32 33.59
C LEU A 125 -2.67 16.16 33.70
N THR A 126 -1.89 16.27 32.63
CA THR A 126 -0.68 17.10 32.58
C THR A 126 -1.03 18.57 32.78
N GLN A 127 -2.10 19.07 32.15
CA GLN A 127 -2.58 20.44 32.35
C GLN A 127 -2.98 20.69 33.81
N MET A 128 -3.78 19.80 34.41
CA MET A 128 -4.18 19.91 35.83
C MET A 128 -2.97 19.87 36.78
N ALA A 129 -1.98 19.02 36.51
CA ALA A 129 -0.76 18.93 37.31
C ALA A 129 0.10 20.20 37.17
N SER A 130 0.14 20.81 35.98
CA SER A 130 0.86 22.06 35.73
C SER A 130 0.18 23.29 36.36
N GLU A 131 -1.16 23.32 36.42
CA GLU A 131 -1.93 24.41 37.05
C GLU A 131 -1.99 24.29 38.59
N GLY A 132 -1.77 23.09 39.15
CA GLY A 132 -1.81 22.82 40.59
C GLY A 132 -0.54 23.19 41.37
N GLY A 133 0.56 23.59 40.71
CA GLY A 133 1.86 23.86 41.34
C GLY A 133 2.17 25.33 41.64
N GLY A 134 1.24 26.26 41.40
CA GLY A 134 1.53 27.70 41.34
C GLY A 134 0.71 28.60 42.24
N LYS A 135 0.41 28.22 43.49
CA LYS A 135 -0.03 29.15 44.56
C LYS A 135 0.46 28.68 45.92
N GLU A 136 1.76 28.84 46.19
CA GLU A 136 2.18 29.10 47.58
C GLU A 136 1.79 30.54 47.91
N GLU A 137 0.72 30.68 48.69
CA GLU A 137 0.37 31.91 49.37
C GLU A 137 1.50 32.30 50.32
N SER A 138 2.31 33.29 49.94
CA SER A 138 3.16 34.01 50.87
C SER A 138 2.28 34.88 51.76
N SER A 139 1.82 34.30 52.87
CA SER A 139 1.27 35.03 54.00
C SER A 139 2.42 35.61 54.83
N GLY A 140 2.62 36.93 54.78
CA GLY A 140 3.62 37.63 55.57
C GLY A 140 3.28 39.12 55.73
N SER A 141 2.63 39.44 56.85
CA SER A 141 2.07 40.73 57.26
C SER A 141 3.11 41.81 57.61
N GLN A 142 2.79 43.08 57.30
CA GLN A 142 2.87 44.31 58.15
C GLN A 142 3.41 45.55 57.41
N GLY A 143 2.65 46.66 57.51
CA GLY A 143 3.20 48.02 57.38
C GLY A 143 2.25 49.05 56.76
N GLU A 144 1.66 49.88 57.62
CA GLU A 144 0.97 51.16 57.34
C GLU A 144 1.82 52.06 56.38
N ASP A 145 1.32 52.99 55.58
CA ASP A 145 0.41 54.08 55.93
C ASP A 145 -0.05 54.87 54.66
N SER A 146 -1.19 55.53 54.82
CA SER A 146 -1.86 56.60 54.07
C SER A 146 -1.17 57.37 52.91
N SER A 147 -1.94 57.65 51.83
CA SER A 147 -2.53 59.00 51.59
C SER A 147 -3.29 59.14 50.25
N LYS A 148 -4.51 59.68 50.41
CA LYS A 148 -5.47 60.25 49.45
C LYS A 148 -4.88 61.00 48.24
N SER A 149 -5.52 60.87 47.07
CA SER A 149 -6.19 62.01 46.41
C SER A 149 -7.20 61.55 45.35
N SER A 150 -8.30 62.30 45.28
CA SER A 150 -9.57 62.13 44.58
C SER A 150 -9.62 62.83 43.22
N GLY A 151 -10.44 62.33 42.29
CA GLY A 151 -10.89 63.09 41.11
C GLY A 151 -11.85 62.30 40.21
N SER A 152 -13.14 62.63 40.28
CA SER A 152 -14.27 62.09 39.52
C SER A 152 -14.35 62.52 38.05
N SER A 153 -15.23 61.80 37.32
CA SER A 153 -16.18 62.24 36.26
C SER A 153 -15.93 61.54 34.92
N GLU A 154 -16.84 60.64 34.48
CA GLU A 154 -17.98 60.89 33.56
C GLU A 154 -17.55 61.51 32.21
N SER A 155 -18.09 61.24 31.03
CA SER A 155 -18.95 60.24 30.38
C SER A 155 -19.01 60.70 28.90
N GLU A 156 -19.12 59.74 27.97
CA GLU A 156 -19.76 59.84 26.64
C GLU A 156 -19.15 60.63 25.45
N GLU A 157 -19.14 59.88 24.32
CA GLU A 157 -19.38 60.18 22.90
C GLU A 157 -18.52 61.20 22.13
N SER A 158 -17.88 60.74 21.04
CA SER A 158 -18.22 61.14 19.66
C SER A 158 -17.49 60.30 18.58
N SER A 159 -18.14 60.18 17.43
CA SER A 159 -17.85 59.36 16.25
C SER A 159 -16.79 59.92 15.29
N ASP A 160 -16.26 59.02 14.44
CA ASP A 160 -15.72 59.15 13.07
C ASP A 160 -15.08 60.48 12.61
N ASP A 161 -13.84 60.46 12.11
CA ASP A 161 -13.51 60.07 10.71
C ASP A 161 -12.05 60.41 10.32
N SER A 162 -11.48 59.57 9.44
CA SER A 162 -10.46 59.87 8.41
C SER A 162 -8.97 60.21 8.73
N SER A 163 -8.13 59.31 8.19
CA SER A 163 -6.86 59.54 7.47
C SER A 163 -5.57 59.98 8.20
N SER A 164 -4.55 59.14 8.05
CA SER A 164 -3.17 59.49 7.62
C SER A 164 -2.11 58.74 8.43
N SER A 165 -1.34 57.95 7.69
CA SER A 165 -0.03 57.37 7.97
C SER A 165 0.73 57.95 9.16
N SER A 166 1.15 57.09 10.08
CA SER A 166 2.43 57.18 10.79
C SER A 166 2.76 55.83 11.41
N GLU A 167 3.83 55.22 10.92
CA GLU A 167 4.52 54.10 11.53
C GLU A 167 4.90 54.47 12.97
N SER A 168 4.48 53.64 13.92
CA SER A 168 5.09 53.62 15.25
C SER A 168 5.04 52.20 15.78
N GLU A 169 6.24 51.64 15.91
CA GLU A 169 6.51 50.32 16.43
C GLU A 169 5.88 50.18 17.83
N SER A 170 4.99 49.20 17.97
CA SER A 170 4.68 48.63 19.28
C SER A 170 5.12 47.17 19.29
N SER A 171 6.04 46.92 20.20
CA SER A 171 6.60 45.62 20.54
C SER A 171 5.48 44.63 20.85
N SER A 172 5.10 43.82 19.85
CA SER A 172 4.28 42.64 20.09
C SER A 172 5.19 41.56 20.66
N GLY A 173 5.06 41.33 21.97
CA GLY A 173 5.65 40.19 22.65
C GLY A 173 5.25 38.92 21.90
N LYS A 174 6.22 38.35 21.20
CA LYS A 174 6.12 37.05 20.59
C LYS A 174 6.17 36.05 21.74
N SER A 175 5.00 35.69 22.28
CA SER A 175 4.87 34.46 23.04
C SER A 175 5.25 33.33 22.09
N GLU A 176 6.50 32.88 22.18
CA GLU A 176 6.90 31.59 21.65
C GLU A 176 6.04 30.57 22.38
N SER A 177 4.96 30.14 21.74
CA SER A 177 4.26 28.93 22.15
C SER A 177 5.28 27.81 22.06
N GLU A 178 5.76 27.34 23.21
CA GLU A 178 6.55 26.13 23.27
C GLU A 178 5.82 25.05 22.47
N PRO A 179 6.53 24.28 21.62
CA PRO A 179 5.91 23.20 20.88
C PRO A 179 5.28 22.25 21.90
N SER A 180 3.96 22.08 21.84
CA SER A 180 3.29 21.08 22.66
C SER A 180 3.94 19.74 22.35
N GLU A 181 4.66 19.15 23.31
CA GLU A 181 5.25 17.84 23.14
C GLU A 181 4.14 16.86 22.72
N GLU A 182 4.33 16.22 21.56
CA GLU A 182 3.38 15.24 21.04
C GLU A 182 3.43 14.00 21.94
N ILE A 183 2.30 13.67 22.57
CA ILE A 183 2.19 12.45 23.39
C ILE A 183 2.15 11.26 22.42
N ILE A 184 3.20 10.44 22.45
CA ILE A 184 3.29 9.18 21.70
C ILE A 184 3.16 8.02 22.69
N LEU A 185 2.18 7.15 22.48
CA LEU A 185 2.01 5.98 23.33
C LEU A 185 2.95 4.84 22.89
N PRO A 186 3.45 3.99 23.83
CA PRO A 186 4.33 2.87 23.48
C PRO A 186 3.76 1.93 22.43
N GLN A 187 2.44 1.69 22.44
CA GLN A 187 1.79 0.85 21.42
C GLN A 187 1.89 1.44 20.00
N GLU A 188 1.87 2.77 19.85
CA GLU A 188 2.01 3.42 18.55
C GLU A 188 3.45 3.37 18.05
N GLU A 189 4.40 3.61 18.95
CA GLU A 189 5.82 3.56 18.65
C GLU A 189 6.25 2.16 18.20
N LEU A 190 5.79 1.12 18.91
CA LEU A 190 6.06 -0.27 18.56
C LEU A 190 5.45 -0.65 17.21
N LEU A 191 4.19 -0.27 16.94
CA LEU A 191 3.55 -0.57 15.68
C LEU A 191 4.22 0.14 14.49
N LYS A 192 4.63 1.40 14.69
CA LYS A 192 5.24 2.22 13.64
C LYS A 192 6.67 1.77 13.29
N ASN A 193 7.47 1.43 14.30
CA ASN A 193 8.91 1.21 14.11
C ASN A 193 9.30 -0.28 14.14
N TYR A 194 8.49 -1.13 14.76
CA TYR A 194 8.78 -2.56 14.94
C TYR A 194 7.54 -3.44 14.74
N PRO A 195 6.81 -3.32 13.60
CA PRO A 195 5.59 -4.09 13.35
C PRO A 195 5.81 -5.62 13.44
N GLU A 196 7.02 -6.10 13.16
CA GLU A 196 7.40 -7.51 13.29
C GLU A 196 7.34 -8.04 14.72
N LEU A 197 7.51 -7.19 15.74
CA LEU A 197 7.46 -7.58 17.16
C LEU A 197 6.01 -7.75 17.65
N VAL A 198 5.07 -7.12 16.96
CA VAL A 198 3.63 -7.15 17.30
C VAL A 198 2.81 -7.94 16.28
N THR A 199 3.47 -8.63 15.34
CA THR A 199 2.84 -9.50 14.35
C THR A 199 2.33 -10.79 14.99
N THR A 200 1.09 -11.15 14.71
CA THR A 200 0.39 -12.33 15.23
C THR A 200 0.28 -13.44 14.17
N ASP A 201 -0.07 -14.65 14.60
CA ASP A 201 -0.35 -15.75 13.67
C ASP A 201 -1.51 -15.44 12.71
N ASN A 202 -2.50 -14.64 13.14
CA ASN A 202 -3.58 -14.18 12.26
C ASN A 202 -3.07 -13.23 11.18
N ASP A 203 -2.21 -12.27 11.55
CA ASP A 203 -1.57 -11.37 10.59
C ASP A 203 -0.78 -12.17 9.53
N LEU A 204 -0.01 -13.16 9.97
CA LEU A 204 0.76 -14.04 9.09
C LEU A 204 -0.14 -14.91 8.21
N ALA A 205 -1.30 -15.35 8.71
CA ALA A 205 -2.28 -16.11 7.93
C ALA A 205 -2.89 -15.23 6.82
N ILE A 206 -3.23 -13.98 7.13
CA ILE A 206 -3.71 -13.01 6.14
C ILE A 206 -2.63 -12.73 5.10
N GLN A 207 -1.39 -12.46 5.51
CA GLN A 207 -0.24 -12.28 4.60
C GLN A 207 -0.02 -13.51 3.69
N ASN A 208 -0.08 -14.72 4.26
CA ASN A 208 0.06 -15.97 3.50
C ASN A 208 -1.05 -16.13 2.44
N LYS A 209 -2.28 -15.74 2.78
CA LYS A 209 -3.43 -15.78 1.88
C LYS A 209 -3.33 -14.69 0.82
N ALA A 210 -2.94 -13.47 1.20
CA ALA A 210 -2.76 -12.35 0.28
C ALA A 210 -1.73 -12.64 -0.81
N SER A 211 -0.68 -13.42 -0.49
CA SER A 211 0.28 -13.85 -1.51
C SER A 211 -0.34 -14.62 -2.68
N ASP A 212 -1.49 -15.30 -2.48
CA ASP A 212 -2.21 -15.98 -3.56
C ASP A 212 -2.74 -14.99 -4.62
N LEU A 213 -2.85 -13.68 -4.34
CA LEU A 213 -3.18 -12.66 -5.36
C LEU A 213 -2.16 -12.64 -6.52
N TYR A 214 -0.87 -12.89 -6.23
CA TYR A 214 0.14 -13.02 -7.29
C TYR A 214 -0.08 -14.23 -8.19
N LYS A 215 -0.59 -15.35 -7.65
CA LYS A 215 -0.95 -16.53 -8.45
C LYS A 215 -1.97 -16.13 -9.50
N TYR A 216 -2.97 -15.33 -9.13
CA TYR A 216 -4.01 -14.87 -10.05
C TYR A 216 -3.52 -13.82 -11.03
N CYS A 217 -2.76 -12.82 -10.57
CA CYS A 217 -2.15 -11.84 -11.46
C CYS A 217 -1.31 -12.52 -12.55
N SER A 218 -0.50 -13.52 -12.17
CA SER A 218 0.24 -14.35 -13.11
C SER A 218 -0.68 -15.10 -14.09
N TYR A 219 -1.71 -15.79 -13.59
CA TYR A 219 -2.66 -16.53 -14.43
C TYR A 219 -3.36 -15.63 -15.46
N ILE A 220 -3.83 -14.44 -15.06
CA ILE A 220 -4.52 -13.50 -15.97
C ILE A 220 -3.60 -12.96 -17.06
N LEU A 221 -2.32 -12.77 -16.72
CA LEU A 221 -1.29 -12.40 -17.70
C LEU A 221 -0.98 -13.54 -18.69
N THR A 222 -1.17 -14.80 -18.28
CA THR A 222 -1.02 -15.95 -19.21
C THR A 222 -2.22 -16.15 -20.13
N LEU A 223 -3.43 -15.75 -19.73
CA LEU A 223 -4.68 -16.07 -20.46
C LEU A 223 -4.76 -15.50 -21.89
N GLU A 224 -4.14 -14.34 -22.15
CA GLU A 224 -4.34 -13.64 -23.43
C GLU A 224 -3.06 -13.41 -24.23
N GLU A 225 -1.87 -13.50 -23.62
CA GLU A 225 -0.62 -13.09 -24.31
C GLU A 225 0.63 -13.92 -23.99
N ASN A 226 0.56 -14.96 -23.15
CA ASN A 226 1.77 -15.61 -22.59
C ASN A 226 2.81 -14.56 -22.17
N ASP A 227 2.35 -13.56 -21.40
CA ASP A 227 3.18 -12.40 -21.08
C ASP A 227 4.47 -12.86 -20.38
N LYS A 228 5.61 -12.36 -20.87
CA LYS A 228 6.95 -12.76 -20.40
C LYS A 228 7.18 -12.45 -18.91
N LYS A 229 6.39 -11.56 -18.30
CA LYS A 229 6.49 -11.21 -16.88
C LYS A 229 5.65 -12.14 -16.00
N ALA A 230 4.75 -12.94 -16.57
CA ALA A 230 3.84 -13.79 -15.80
C ALA A 230 4.59 -14.81 -14.93
N GLY A 231 5.64 -15.43 -15.46
CA GLY A 231 6.49 -16.36 -14.70
C GLY A 231 7.23 -15.66 -13.56
N LEU A 232 7.80 -14.48 -13.80
CA LEU A 232 8.45 -13.66 -12.77
C LEU A 232 7.48 -13.28 -11.63
N ILE A 233 6.24 -12.92 -11.94
CA ILE A 233 5.20 -12.63 -10.93
C ILE A 233 4.85 -13.90 -10.13
N LYS A 234 4.82 -15.05 -10.78
CA LYS A 234 4.59 -16.35 -10.13
C LYS A 234 5.74 -16.76 -9.19
N LEU A 235 6.97 -16.32 -9.45
CA LEU A 235 8.07 -16.51 -8.51
C LEU A 235 7.84 -15.74 -7.20
N LYS A 236 7.30 -14.51 -7.27
CA LYS A 236 6.93 -13.73 -6.07
C LYS A 236 5.91 -14.50 -5.22
N TYR A 237 4.89 -15.06 -5.85
CA TYR A 237 3.92 -15.93 -5.19
C TYR A 237 4.59 -17.01 -4.33
N TYR A 238 5.47 -17.82 -4.93
CA TYR A 238 6.11 -18.92 -4.22
C TYR A 238 7.06 -18.45 -3.12
N LEU A 239 7.83 -17.37 -3.37
CA LEU A 239 8.71 -16.78 -2.38
C LEU A 239 7.93 -16.33 -1.13
N TYR A 240 6.82 -15.60 -1.32
CA TYR A 240 5.98 -15.14 -0.21
C TYR A 240 5.31 -16.30 0.53
N LYS A 241 4.85 -17.34 -0.17
CA LYS A 241 4.34 -18.57 0.47
C LYS A 241 5.39 -19.20 1.38
N ILE A 242 6.61 -19.38 0.89
CA ILE A 242 7.72 -19.96 1.67
C ILE A 242 8.00 -19.11 2.91
N LYS A 243 8.13 -17.79 2.75
CA LYS A 243 8.34 -16.84 3.85
C LYS A 243 7.24 -16.94 4.91
N ASN A 244 5.98 -16.84 4.50
CA ASN A 244 4.87 -16.77 5.45
C ASN A 244 4.62 -18.11 6.15
N LEU A 245 4.77 -19.24 5.44
CA LEU A 245 4.73 -20.56 6.06
C LEU A 245 5.89 -20.80 7.04
N ALA A 246 7.09 -20.30 6.74
CA ALA A 246 8.22 -20.35 7.67
C ALA A 246 7.94 -19.55 8.94
N LYS A 247 7.40 -18.33 8.82
CA LYS A 247 6.98 -17.50 9.97
C LYS A 247 5.87 -18.18 10.80
N LEU A 248 4.93 -18.86 10.15
CA LEU A 248 3.90 -19.69 10.78
C LEU A 248 4.42 -21.04 11.32
N LYS A 249 5.72 -21.33 11.19
CA LYS A 249 6.36 -22.60 11.58
C LYS A 249 5.77 -23.85 10.89
N LYS A 250 5.13 -23.69 9.73
CA LYS A 250 4.53 -24.77 8.92
C LYS A 250 5.51 -25.32 7.89
N PHE A 251 6.66 -25.81 8.36
CA PHE A 251 7.77 -26.24 7.48
C PHE A 251 7.44 -27.42 6.57
N ASP A 252 6.56 -28.32 7.01
CA ASP A 252 6.16 -29.50 6.23
C ASP A 252 5.42 -29.11 4.94
N ASP A 253 4.76 -27.96 4.94
CA ASP A 253 4.05 -27.42 3.76
C ASP A 253 4.96 -26.67 2.79
N ILE A 254 6.18 -26.32 3.17
CA ILE A 254 7.06 -25.45 2.38
C ILE A 254 7.64 -26.18 1.17
N GLY A 255 7.96 -27.47 1.31
CA GLY A 255 8.67 -28.25 0.28
C GLY A 255 8.00 -28.20 -1.09
N LYS A 256 6.66 -28.31 -1.14
CA LYS A 256 5.90 -28.24 -2.40
C LYS A 256 6.03 -26.88 -3.09
N PHE A 257 6.12 -25.79 -2.34
CA PHE A 257 6.30 -24.45 -2.89
C PHE A 257 7.74 -24.21 -3.32
N TYR A 258 8.72 -24.74 -2.58
CA TYR A 258 10.13 -24.70 -2.99
C TYR A 258 10.35 -25.42 -4.32
N THR A 259 9.86 -26.65 -4.48
CA THR A 259 10.02 -27.40 -5.74
C THR A 259 9.37 -26.67 -6.92
N LYS A 260 8.20 -26.06 -6.70
CA LYS A 260 7.54 -25.26 -7.74
C LYS A 260 8.31 -23.98 -8.06
N LEU A 261 8.85 -23.29 -7.05
CA LEU A 261 9.72 -22.11 -7.22
C LEU A 261 10.96 -22.46 -8.05
N GLU A 262 11.65 -23.54 -7.70
CA GLU A 262 12.85 -23.99 -8.40
C GLU A 262 12.55 -24.34 -9.86
N SER A 263 11.44 -25.06 -10.11
CA SER A 263 11.01 -25.42 -11.45
C SER A 263 10.66 -24.18 -12.29
N GLU A 264 9.90 -23.24 -11.72
CA GLU A 264 9.53 -22.00 -12.41
C GLU A 264 10.77 -21.16 -12.72
N TRP A 265 11.70 -21.05 -11.76
CA TRP A 265 12.93 -20.29 -11.96
C TRP A 265 13.80 -20.87 -13.06
N LYS A 266 13.90 -22.20 -13.17
CA LYS A 266 14.65 -22.85 -14.27
C LYS A 266 14.09 -22.48 -15.65
N MET A 267 12.78 -22.28 -15.78
CA MET A 267 12.16 -21.85 -17.04
C MET A 267 12.47 -20.37 -17.34
N GLU A 268 12.48 -19.52 -16.32
CA GLU A 268 12.74 -18.08 -16.46
C GLU A 268 14.23 -17.71 -16.55
N LEU A 269 15.13 -18.57 -16.07
CA LEU A 269 16.55 -18.25 -15.86
C LEU A 269 17.24 -17.73 -17.11
N GLU A 270 17.06 -18.38 -18.26
CA GLU A 270 17.74 -17.97 -19.50
C GLU A 270 17.31 -16.56 -19.93
N ASN A 271 16.00 -16.26 -19.85
CA ASN A 271 15.47 -14.95 -20.17
C ASN A 271 15.91 -13.90 -19.14
N ALA A 272 15.85 -14.23 -17.85
CA ALA A 272 16.31 -13.36 -16.78
C ALA A 272 17.80 -13.00 -16.91
N GLN A 273 18.66 -13.94 -17.33
CA GLN A 273 20.07 -13.67 -17.59
C GLN A 273 20.30 -12.70 -18.75
N LYS A 274 19.50 -12.83 -19.82
CA LYS A 274 19.53 -11.90 -20.97
C LYS A 274 19.08 -10.48 -20.56
N VAL A 275 18.10 -10.39 -19.67
CA VAL A 275 17.58 -9.10 -19.16
C VAL A 275 18.54 -8.46 -18.16
N SER A 276 19.00 -9.23 -17.16
CA SER A 276 20.01 -8.78 -16.21
C SER A 276 20.72 -9.95 -15.52
N GLU A 277 21.94 -10.24 -15.97
CA GLU A 277 22.79 -11.29 -15.40
C GLU A 277 23.00 -11.12 -13.88
N LYS A 278 23.16 -9.88 -13.40
CA LYS A 278 23.34 -9.58 -11.97
C LYS A 278 22.12 -10.01 -11.14
N ASP A 279 20.93 -9.53 -11.51
CA ASP A 279 19.70 -9.83 -10.76
C ASP A 279 19.38 -11.33 -10.86
N ALA A 280 19.59 -11.95 -12.02
CA ALA A 280 19.41 -13.39 -12.19
C ALA A 280 20.36 -14.22 -11.30
N LYS A 281 21.65 -13.85 -11.20
CA LYS A 281 22.60 -14.52 -10.29
C LYS A 281 22.18 -14.42 -8.82
N ILE A 282 21.63 -13.28 -8.40
CA ILE A 282 21.12 -13.09 -7.03
C ILE A 282 19.96 -14.05 -6.77
N VAL A 283 18.95 -14.07 -7.65
CA VAL A 283 17.78 -14.95 -7.50
C VAL A 283 18.21 -16.42 -7.50
N ASN A 284 19.09 -16.82 -8.42
CA ASN A 284 19.59 -18.19 -8.51
C ASN A 284 20.29 -18.64 -7.23
N SER A 285 21.23 -17.83 -6.73
CA SER A 285 21.95 -18.13 -5.49
C SER A 285 21.02 -18.25 -4.29
N ILE A 286 19.98 -17.41 -4.21
CA ILE A 286 18.99 -17.50 -3.13
C ILE A 286 18.21 -18.81 -3.24
N ILE A 287 17.72 -19.19 -4.42
CA ILE A 287 16.94 -20.42 -4.62
C ILE A 287 17.78 -21.67 -4.32
N ASP A 288 19.06 -21.69 -4.73
CA ASP A 288 19.97 -22.80 -4.46
C ASP A 288 20.18 -23.02 -2.95
N ASN A 289 20.29 -21.93 -2.19
CA ASN A 289 20.52 -21.99 -0.74
C ASN A 289 19.24 -22.17 0.09
N LEU A 290 18.07 -21.81 -0.46
CA LEU A 290 16.80 -21.76 0.27
C LEU A 290 16.41 -23.11 0.87
N MET A 291 16.70 -24.23 0.20
CA MET A 291 16.40 -25.56 0.75
C MET A 291 17.17 -25.88 2.03
N SER A 292 18.45 -25.45 2.13
CA SER A 292 19.23 -25.62 3.37
C SER A 292 18.63 -24.78 4.48
N GLN A 293 18.30 -23.52 4.18
CA GLN A 293 17.70 -22.59 5.14
C GLN A 293 16.35 -23.10 5.67
N ILE A 294 15.53 -23.73 4.81
CA ILE A 294 14.27 -24.39 5.19
C ILE A 294 14.53 -25.57 6.14
N LYS A 295 15.52 -26.42 5.83
CA LYS A 295 15.89 -27.57 6.69
C LYS A 295 16.41 -27.12 8.06
N GLU A 296 17.21 -26.05 8.08
CA GLU A 296 17.74 -25.42 9.29
C GLU A 296 16.67 -24.61 10.06
N LYS A 297 15.47 -24.44 9.49
CA LYS A 297 14.37 -23.65 10.05
C LYS A 297 14.75 -22.20 10.39
N ASN A 298 15.65 -21.63 9.60
CA ASN A 298 16.20 -20.29 9.84
C ASN A 298 15.26 -19.19 9.30
N ILE A 299 14.20 -18.87 10.06
CA ILE A 299 13.17 -17.90 9.67
C ILE A 299 13.75 -16.52 9.32
N PRO A 300 14.66 -15.91 10.12
CA PRO A 300 15.24 -14.61 9.77
C PRO A 300 15.96 -14.61 8.42
N VAL A 301 16.74 -15.65 8.14
CA VAL A 301 17.46 -15.76 6.86
C VAL A 301 16.48 -15.96 5.71
N ILE A 302 15.45 -16.79 5.87
CA ILE A 302 14.40 -16.97 4.86
C ILE A 302 13.69 -15.64 4.54
N ASP A 303 13.37 -14.83 5.55
CA ASP A 303 12.72 -13.53 5.37
C ASP A 303 13.62 -12.54 4.61
N ILE A 304 14.91 -12.46 4.98
CA ILE A 304 15.88 -11.58 4.30
C ILE A 304 16.11 -12.06 2.86
N SER A 305 16.31 -13.36 2.64
CA SER A 305 16.47 -13.96 1.32
C SER A 305 15.24 -13.71 0.44
N ASN A 306 14.03 -13.82 0.99
CA ASN A 306 12.80 -13.47 0.30
C ASN A 306 12.82 -12.00 -0.16
N LYS A 307 13.09 -11.04 0.74
CA LYS A 307 13.11 -9.61 0.42
C LYS A 307 14.11 -9.28 -0.70
N ILE A 308 15.31 -9.88 -0.66
CA ILE A 308 16.34 -9.68 -1.69
C ILE A 308 15.90 -10.28 -3.02
N ALA A 309 15.39 -11.52 -3.02
CA ALA A 309 14.94 -12.18 -4.23
C ALA A 309 13.77 -11.44 -4.89
N VAL A 310 12.76 -11.01 -4.12
CA VAL A 310 11.63 -10.23 -4.62
C VAL A 310 12.10 -8.90 -5.23
N LYS A 311 13.05 -8.21 -4.58
CA LYS A 311 13.63 -6.98 -5.13
C LYS A 311 14.34 -7.22 -6.48
N SER A 312 15.14 -8.29 -6.59
CA SER A 312 15.78 -8.63 -7.86
C SER A 312 14.79 -9.08 -8.93
N ILE A 313 13.71 -9.76 -8.56
CA ILE A 313 12.61 -10.09 -9.48
C ILE A 313 11.90 -8.83 -9.98
N ASN A 314 11.60 -7.86 -9.10
CA ASN A 314 11.01 -6.59 -9.52
C ASN A 314 11.93 -5.85 -10.52
N ASN A 315 13.25 -5.82 -10.28
CA ASN A 315 14.20 -5.26 -11.25
C ASN A 315 14.15 -5.98 -12.61
N LEU A 316 13.96 -7.30 -12.62
CA LEU A 316 13.82 -8.08 -13.87
C LEU A 316 12.50 -7.76 -14.57
N ILE A 317 11.39 -7.64 -13.83
CA ILE A 317 10.07 -7.25 -14.34
C ILE A 317 10.14 -5.88 -15.01
N ASP A 318 10.78 -4.90 -14.37
CA ASP A 318 10.91 -3.53 -14.89
C ASP A 318 11.73 -3.46 -16.17
N LYS A 319 12.75 -4.31 -16.30
CA LYS A 319 13.64 -4.37 -17.48
C LYS A 319 13.12 -5.29 -18.59
N THR A 320 12.08 -6.08 -18.33
CA THR A 320 11.49 -6.99 -19.32
C THR A 320 10.51 -6.23 -20.21
N SER A 321 10.72 -6.29 -21.53
CA SER A 321 9.87 -5.68 -22.57
C SER A 321 9.01 -6.68 -23.33
#